data_AF-A0A919GS71-F1
#
_entry.id   AF-A0A919GS71-F1
#
_cell.length_a   1.000
_cell.length_b   1.000
_cell.length_c   1.000
_cell.angle_alpha   90.00
_cell.angle_beta   90.00
_cell.angle_gamma   90.00
#
_symmetry.space_group_name_H-M   'P 1'
#
loop_
_entity.id
_entity.type
_entity.pdbx_description
1 polymer ?
#
loop_
_entity_poly.entity_id
_entity_poly.type
_entity_poly.pdbx_seq_one_letter_code
_entity_poly.pdbx_strand_id
1 'polypeptide(L)'
;MTLLLLASWLRVESGPRIPQSALAASVNPWAEAAPSTISVRVRHHSEVTRMPQTATITRSPDWPMQVKAPGTHDWERSATRWLRDLIPARYGSYLTLTRHHALLGRHVQLQLQHEMRAVRVALQTSRAELPVLGVAESVIENTIRMYAVELEQLSRLARGARLVTDALLVNAVPGARRR
;
A
#
# COMPACT_ATOMS: atom_id res chain seq x y z
N MET A 1 8.26 -3.97 -35.84
CA MET A 1 8.89 -5.02 -35.01
C MET A 1 9.69 -4.39 -33.87
N THR A 2 9.02 -4.21 -32.73
CA THR A 2 9.51 -4.58 -31.38
C THR A 2 10.77 -3.93 -30.77
N LEU A 3 11.22 -2.74 -31.21
CA LEU A 3 12.36 -2.06 -30.54
C LEU A 3 12.27 -0.52 -30.44
N LEU A 4 11.07 0.10 -30.48
CA LEU A 4 10.94 1.57 -30.34
C LEU A 4 10.06 2.07 -29.18
N LEU A 5 9.43 1.19 -28.40
CA LEU A 5 8.63 1.59 -27.22
C LEU A 5 9.37 1.48 -25.88
N LEU A 6 10.62 0.99 -25.86
CA LEU A 6 11.45 0.92 -24.64
C LEU A 6 12.40 2.11 -24.45
N ALA A 7 12.57 2.98 -25.45
CA ALA A 7 13.53 4.10 -25.39
C ALA A 7 12.95 5.43 -24.88
N SER A 8 11.63 5.53 -24.68
CA SER A 8 10.98 6.77 -24.18
C SER A 8 10.97 6.88 -22.64
N TRP A 9 11.36 5.82 -21.93
CA TRP A 9 11.35 5.77 -20.45
C TRP A 9 12.62 6.31 -19.77
N LEU A 10 13.60 6.85 -20.52
CA LEU A 10 14.91 7.23 -19.98
C LEU A 10 15.43 8.61 -20.41
N ARG A 11 14.54 9.54 -20.78
CA ARG A 11 14.95 10.91 -21.14
C ARG A 11 14.02 12.00 -20.60
N VAL A 12 14.03 12.15 -19.27
CA VAL A 12 13.84 13.39 -18.48
C VAL A 12 14.41 13.01 -17.10
N GLU A 13 15.66 13.33 -16.74
CA GLU A 13 16.06 14.59 -16.11
C GLU A 13 17.61 14.63 -16.12
N SER A 14 18.23 15.58 -16.81
CA SER A 14 19.65 15.90 -16.63
C SER A 14 19.74 17.28 -15.98
N GLY A 15 19.44 17.33 -14.68
CA GLY A 15 19.69 18.49 -13.83
C GLY A 15 21.14 18.54 -13.33
N PRO A 16 21.64 19.70 -12.89
CA PRO A 16 23.06 19.92 -12.62
C PRO A 16 23.59 19.05 -11.48
N ARG A 17 24.83 18.56 -11.63
CA ARG A 17 25.54 17.75 -10.64
C ARG A 17 25.77 18.57 -9.36
N ILE A 18 25.13 18.18 -8.28
CA ILE A 18 25.39 18.71 -6.93
C ILE A 18 26.70 18.10 -6.41
N PRO A 19 27.65 18.89 -5.86
CA PRO A 19 28.90 18.36 -5.31
C PRO A 19 28.67 17.49 -4.06
N GLN A 20 29.50 16.45 -3.92
CA GLN A 20 29.39 15.37 -2.93
C GLN A 20 29.51 15.83 -1.46
N SER A 21 29.90 17.09 -1.20
CA SER A 21 29.93 17.70 0.12
C SER A 21 28.55 18.11 0.67
N ALA A 22 27.49 18.07 -0.15
CA ALA A 22 26.12 18.39 0.27
C ALA A 22 25.35 17.19 0.89
N LEU A 23 25.94 15.99 0.91
CA LEU A 23 25.30 14.77 1.44
C LEU A 23 25.43 14.58 2.98
N ALA A 24 26.15 15.48 3.66
CA ALA A 24 26.32 15.43 5.12
C ALA A 24 25.30 16.27 5.91
N ALA A 25 24.40 17.01 5.24
CA ALA A 25 23.52 18.00 5.88
C ALA A 25 22.04 17.88 5.46
N SER A 26 21.52 16.66 5.35
CA SER A 26 20.08 16.37 5.34
C SER A 26 19.82 15.43 6.51
N VAL A 27 19.71 15.96 7.74
CA VAL A 27 18.45 16.46 8.32
C VAL A 27 17.31 15.51 7.99
N ASN A 28 17.16 14.54 8.88
CA ASN A 28 16.06 13.60 8.96
C ASN A 28 14.71 14.34 8.83
N PRO A 29 13.95 14.18 7.73
CA PRO A 29 12.69 14.90 7.53
C PRO A 29 11.53 14.38 8.41
N TRP A 30 11.81 13.47 9.34
CA TRP A 30 10.87 12.96 10.34
C TRP A 30 11.39 13.10 11.78
N ALA A 31 12.47 13.89 11.99
CA ALA A 31 12.92 14.25 13.34
C ALA A 31 12.20 15.52 13.83
N GLU A 32 11.61 15.39 15.01
CA GLU A 32 11.05 16.43 15.88
C GLU A 32 9.65 17.00 15.55
N ALA A 33 8.67 16.33 16.15
CA ALA A 33 7.87 16.98 17.19
C ALA A 33 7.62 15.97 18.32
N ALA A 34 8.45 16.02 19.36
CA ALA A 34 8.15 15.36 20.63
C ALA A 34 6.95 16.06 21.31
N PRO A 35 6.06 15.31 21.99
CA PRO A 35 4.77 15.81 22.44
C PRO A 35 4.87 16.73 23.67
N SER A 36 4.15 17.85 23.62
CA SER A 36 3.92 18.70 24.79
C SER A 36 3.24 17.91 25.91
N THR A 37 3.91 17.88 27.06
CA THR A 37 3.44 17.30 28.32
C THR A 37 2.14 17.99 28.77
N ILE A 38 1.01 17.29 28.66
CA ILE A 38 -0.22 17.64 29.35
C ILE A 38 -0.32 16.73 30.58
N SER A 39 -0.13 17.33 31.76
CA SER A 39 -0.35 16.70 33.05
C SER A 39 -1.84 16.44 33.27
N VAL A 40 -2.27 15.18 33.14
CA VAL A 40 -3.62 14.76 33.51
C VAL A 40 -3.63 14.31 34.97
N ARG A 41 -4.39 15.06 35.77
CA ARG A 41 -4.67 14.81 37.19
C ARG A 41 -5.35 13.45 37.37
N VAL A 42 -4.69 12.53 38.07
CA VAL A 42 -5.25 11.23 38.47
C VAL A 42 -6.39 11.47 39.47
N ARG A 43 -7.63 11.14 39.09
CA ARG A 43 -8.71 10.85 40.05
C ARG A 43 -8.80 9.34 40.20
N HIS A 44 -8.59 8.87 41.43
CA HIS A 44 -8.92 7.51 41.84
C HIS A 44 -10.45 7.32 41.76
N HIS A 45 -10.89 6.38 40.93
CA HIS A 45 -12.19 5.74 41.07
C HIS A 45 -12.03 4.23 40.90
N SER A 46 -12.77 3.54 41.74
CA SER A 46 -12.63 2.16 42.18
C SER A 46 -12.90 1.12 41.09
N GLU A 47 -12.31 -0.06 41.35
CA GLU A 47 -12.68 -1.39 40.85
C GLU A 47 -14.04 -1.50 40.17
N VAL A 48 -14.01 -1.79 38.86
CA VAL A 48 -15.12 -2.43 38.15
C VAL A 48 -14.57 -3.68 37.47
N THR A 49 -15.08 -4.81 37.93
CA THR A 49 -15.05 -6.15 37.35
C THR A 49 -14.69 -6.18 35.86
N ARG A 50 -13.52 -6.74 35.54
CA ARG A 50 -13.04 -6.96 34.18
C ARG A 50 -13.88 -8.04 33.49
N MET A 51 -14.99 -7.64 32.89
CA MET A 51 -15.69 -8.44 31.87
C MET A 51 -14.81 -8.50 30.62
N PRO A 52 -14.77 -9.64 29.90
CA PRO A 52 -14.08 -9.70 28.61
C PRO A 52 -14.80 -8.75 27.66
N GLN A 53 -14.17 -7.61 27.37
CA GLN A 53 -14.65 -6.70 26.35
C GLN A 53 -14.50 -7.43 25.02
N THR A 54 -15.57 -8.03 24.52
CA THR A 54 -15.70 -8.34 23.10
C THR A 54 -15.79 -7.00 22.39
N ALA A 55 -14.63 -6.35 22.21
CA ALA A 55 -14.53 -5.16 21.41
C ALA A 55 -14.93 -5.58 20.00
N THR A 56 -16.14 -5.22 19.59
CA THR A 56 -16.54 -5.25 18.20
C THR A 56 -15.60 -4.29 17.49
N ILE A 57 -14.48 -4.82 16.97
CA ILE A 57 -13.55 -4.07 16.14
C ILE A 57 -14.34 -3.75 14.87
N THR A 58 -14.94 -2.56 14.82
CA THR A 58 -15.48 -2.03 13.58
C THR A 58 -14.34 -1.97 12.60
N ARG A 59 -14.31 -2.93 11.66
CA ARG A 59 -13.29 -3.01 10.63
C ARG A 59 -13.36 -1.74 9.81
N SER A 60 -12.22 -1.10 9.56
CA SER A 60 -12.12 0.01 8.61
C SER A 60 -12.82 -0.40 7.30
N PRO A 61 -13.56 0.50 6.64
CA PRO A 61 -14.24 0.18 5.38
C PRO A 61 -13.28 -0.28 4.27
N ASP A 62 -12.00 0.12 4.35
CA ASP A 62 -10.96 -0.31 3.42
C ASP A 62 -10.30 -1.65 3.82
N TRP A 63 -10.71 -2.28 4.94
CA TRP A 63 -10.15 -3.55 5.36
C TRP A 63 -10.67 -4.71 4.47
N PRO A 64 -9.79 -5.50 3.83
CA PRO A 64 -10.19 -6.53 2.89
C PRO A 64 -10.98 -7.67 3.56
N MET A 65 -12.06 -8.13 2.94
CA MET A 65 -12.91 -9.19 3.49
C MET A 65 -12.18 -10.53 3.61
N GLN A 66 -11.21 -10.79 2.72
CA GLN A 66 -10.42 -12.01 2.66
C GLN A 66 -9.43 -12.16 3.83
N VAL A 67 -9.16 -11.06 4.56
CA VAL A 67 -8.22 -11.04 5.69
C VAL A 67 -9.01 -11.08 6.99
N LYS A 68 -8.68 -12.03 7.87
CA LYS A 68 -9.29 -12.12 9.20
C LYS A 68 -8.93 -10.91 10.06
N ALA A 69 -9.72 -10.64 11.10
CA ALA A 69 -9.47 -9.50 11.99
C ALA A 69 -8.11 -9.65 12.70
N PRO A 70 -7.34 -8.56 12.89
CA PRO A 70 -6.06 -8.60 13.60
C PRO A 70 -6.17 -9.26 14.97
N GLY A 71 -5.22 -10.13 15.33
CA GLY A 71 -5.18 -10.82 16.61
C GLY A 71 -6.05 -12.09 16.70
N THR A 72 -6.88 -12.38 15.69
CA THR A 72 -7.66 -13.63 15.64
C THR A 72 -6.83 -14.83 15.15
N HIS A 73 -7.24 -16.06 15.43
CA HIS A 73 -6.49 -17.23 14.98
C HIS A 73 -6.26 -17.25 13.45
N ASP A 74 -5.02 -17.51 13.03
CA ASP A 74 -4.52 -17.47 11.64
C ASP A 74 -4.63 -16.13 10.91
N TRP A 75 -4.86 -15.01 11.61
CA TRP A 75 -5.04 -13.74 10.91
C TRP A 75 -3.80 -13.35 10.09
N GLU A 76 -2.59 -13.58 10.61
CA GLU A 76 -1.31 -13.31 9.92
C GLU A 76 -1.15 -14.16 8.66
N ARG A 77 -1.57 -15.43 8.71
CA ARG A 77 -1.55 -16.33 7.56
C ARG A 77 -2.49 -15.84 6.47
N SER A 78 -3.72 -15.44 6.83
CA SER A 78 -4.69 -14.89 5.87
C SER A 78 -4.21 -13.56 5.27
N ALA A 79 -3.61 -12.68 6.09
CA ALA A 79 -3.06 -11.39 5.67
C ALA A 79 -1.91 -11.58 4.68
N THR A 80 -0.94 -12.43 5.02
CA THR A 80 0.23 -12.72 4.18
C THR A 80 -0.17 -13.35 2.86
N ARG A 81 -1.14 -14.28 2.87
CA ARG A 81 -1.69 -14.87 1.65
C ARG A 81 -2.31 -13.80 0.76
N TRP A 82 -3.22 -13.00 1.31
CA TRP A 82 -3.89 -11.94 0.56
C TRP A 82 -2.91 -10.92 -0.03
N LEU A 83 -1.90 -10.47 0.74
CA LEU A 83 -0.85 -9.58 0.23
C LEU A 83 -0.06 -10.21 -0.93
N ARG A 84 0.18 -11.52 -0.90
CA ARG A 84 0.88 -12.23 -1.98
C ARG A 84 0.03 -12.37 -3.25
N ASP A 85 -1.28 -12.42 -3.10
CA ASP A 85 -2.20 -12.47 -4.25
C ASP A 85 -2.21 -11.13 -5.01
N LEU A 86 -1.73 -10.03 -4.41
CA LEU A 86 -1.61 -8.70 -5.02
C LEU A 86 -0.31 -8.46 -5.80
N ILE A 87 0.60 -9.44 -5.83
CA ILE A 87 1.86 -9.33 -6.56
C ILE A 87 1.99 -10.46 -7.58
N PRO A 88 2.77 -10.28 -8.67
CA PRO A 88 2.97 -11.33 -9.64
C PRO A 88 3.49 -12.63 -9.02
N ALA A 89 2.92 -13.77 -9.45
CA ALA A 89 3.20 -15.10 -8.89
C ALA A 89 4.70 -15.49 -8.92
N ARG A 90 5.47 -14.93 -9.86
CA ARG A 90 6.94 -15.11 -9.95
C ARG A 90 7.69 -14.71 -8.66
N TYR A 91 7.11 -13.85 -7.83
CA TYR A 91 7.69 -13.47 -6.54
C TYR A 91 7.48 -14.53 -5.44
N GLY A 92 6.66 -15.55 -5.69
CA GLY A 92 6.25 -16.53 -4.70
C GLY A 92 7.36 -17.47 -4.20
N SER A 93 8.43 -17.65 -4.99
CA SER A 93 9.60 -18.46 -4.64
C SER A 93 10.62 -17.73 -3.76
N TYR A 94 10.56 -16.40 -3.67
CA TYR A 94 11.52 -15.61 -2.91
C TYR A 94 11.19 -15.62 -1.42
N LEU A 95 11.96 -16.41 -0.66
CA LEU A 95 11.80 -16.53 0.79
C LEU A 95 11.91 -15.21 1.55
N THR A 96 12.60 -14.21 1.00
CA THR A 96 12.71 -12.88 1.60
C THR A 96 11.34 -12.21 1.73
N LEU A 97 10.45 -12.36 0.75
CA LEU A 97 9.09 -11.82 0.79
C LEU A 97 8.15 -12.67 1.67
N THR A 98 8.47 -13.95 1.87
CA THR A 98 7.66 -14.84 2.71
C THR A 98 7.99 -14.70 4.20
N ARG A 99 9.22 -14.31 4.54
CA ARG A 99 9.72 -14.21 5.92
C ARG A 99 9.65 -12.80 6.51
N HIS A 100 9.57 -11.75 5.68
CA HIS A 100 9.62 -10.37 6.13
C HIS A 100 8.37 -9.58 5.71
N HIS A 101 7.39 -9.47 6.61
CA HIS A 101 6.12 -8.77 6.35
C HIS A 101 6.32 -7.29 5.94
N ALA A 102 7.31 -6.60 6.53
CA ALA A 102 7.64 -5.22 6.15
C ALA A 102 8.05 -5.10 4.67
N LEU A 103 8.86 -6.06 4.21
CA LEU A 103 9.32 -6.07 2.83
C LEU A 103 8.19 -6.44 1.87
N LEU A 104 7.36 -7.43 2.24
CA LEU A 104 6.17 -7.81 1.47
C LEU A 104 5.23 -6.62 1.30
N GLY A 105 4.86 -5.96 2.39
CA GLY A 105 3.98 -4.79 2.36
C GLY A 105 4.56 -3.65 1.52
N ARG A 106 5.87 -3.35 1.66
CA ARG A 106 6.56 -2.38 0.80
C ARG A 106 6.46 -2.75 -0.68
N HIS A 107 6.67 -4.02 -1.03
CA HIS A 107 6.64 -4.47 -2.42
C HIS A 107 5.23 -4.41 -3.02
N VAL A 108 4.21 -4.83 -2.27
CA VAL A 108 2.79 -4.71 -2.66
C VAL A 108 2.42 -3.26 -2.96
N GLN A 109 2.81 -2.33 -2.08
CA GLN A 109 2.54 -0.91 -2.31
C GLN A 109 3.20 -0.41 -3.60
N LEU A 110 4.47 -0.74 -3.83
CA LEU A 110 5.15 -0.36 -5.07
C LEU A 110 4.42 -0.93 -6.30
N GLN A 111 4.06 -2.21 -6.29
CA GLN A 111 3.36 -2.88 -7.37
C GLN A 111 2.02 -2.18 -7.70
N LEU A 112 1.18 -1.93 -6.70
CA LEU A 112 -0.10 -1.24 -6.90
C LEU A 112 0.09 0.19 -7.42
N GLN A 113 1.10 0.91 -6.93
CA GLN A 113 1.42 2.24 -7.45
C GLN A 113 1.93 2.21 -8.91
N HIS A 114 2.59 1.13 -9.34
CA HIS A 114 2.97 0.96 -10.74
C HIS A 114 1.75 0.67 -11.62
N GLU A 115 0.86 -0.21 -11.19
CA GLU A 115 -0.38 -0.53 -11.92
C GLU A 115 -1.29 0.71 -12.04
N MET A 116 -1.48 1.46 -10.95
CA MET A 116 -2.25 2.70 -10.98
C MET A 116 -1.69 3.72 -11.98
N ARG A 117 -0.36 3.84 -12.09
CA ARG A 117 0.26 4.72 -13.09
C ARG A 117 0.00 4.24 -14.51
N ALA A 118 0.12 2.94 -14.77
CA ALA A 118 -0.15 2.37 -16.08
C ALA A 118 -1.61 2.57 -16.50
N VAL A 119 -2.56 2.31 -15.60
CA VAL A 119 -4.00 2.52 -15.86
C VAL A 119 -4.33 3.98 -16.11
N ARG A 120 -3.71 4.93 -15.39
CA ARG A 120 -3.89 6.37 -15.64
C ARG A 120 -3.41 6.78 -17.03
N VAL A 121 -2.25 6.29 -17.45
CA VAL A 121 -1.74 6.54 -18.80
C VAL A 121 -2.72 5.97 -19.83
N ALA A 122 -3.13 4.72 -19.67
CA ALA A 122 -4.07 4.08 -20.58
C ALA A 122 -5.40 4.86 -20.67
N LEU A 123 -5.94 5.32 -19.55
CA LEU A 123 -7.15 6.14 -19.50
C LEU A 123 -6.98 7.47 -20.26
N GLN A 124 -5.84 8.14 -20.08
CA GLN A 124 -5.55 9.44 -20.68
C GLN A 124 -5.31 9.35 -22.19
N THR A 125 -4.71 8.26 -22.67
CA THR A 125 -4.35 8.11 -24.09
C THR A 125 -5.39 7.35 -24.92
N SER A 126 -6.33 6.64 -24.27
CA SER A 126 -7.29 5.74 -24.94
C SER A 126 -8.00 6.37 -26.14
N ARG A 127 -8.51 7.59 -26.02
CA ARG A 127 -9.24 8.25 -27.12
C ARG A 127 -8.36 8.63 -28.31
N ALA A 128 -7.06 8.82 -28.09
CA ALA A 128 -6.12 9.17 -29.16
C ALA A 128 -5.50 7.92 -29.79
N GLU A 129 -5.16 6.91 -28.98
CA GLU A 129 -4.38 5.75 -29.43
C GLU A 129 -5.27 4.63 -29.98
N LEU A 130 -6.44 4.37 -29.39
CA LEU A 130 -7.28 3.23 -29.79
C LEU A 130 -7.90 3.36 -31.20
N PRO A 131 -8.32 4.55 -31.69
CA PRO A 131 -8.80 4.69 -33.07
C PRO A 131 -7.73 4.33 -34.11
N VAL A 132 -6.46 4.65 -33.83
CA VAL A 132 -5.33 4.33 -34.71
C VAL A 132 -5.14 2.81 -34.85
N LEU A 133 -5.59 2.04 -33.86
CA LEU A 133 -5.59 0.58 -33.86
C LEU A 133 -6.85 -0.03 -34.52
N GLY A 134 -7.75 0.79 -35.08
CA GLY A 134 -8.98 0.34 -35.72
C GLY A 134 -10.08 -0.12 -34.75
N VAL A 135 -10.00 0.29 -33.47
CA VAL A 135 -10.99 -0.06 -32.46
C VAL A 135 -12.25 0.78 -32.65
N ALA A 136 -13.43 0.14 -32.60
CA ALA A 136 -14.72 0.83 -32.72
C ALA A 136 -15.01 1.73 -31.51
N GLU A 137 -15.69 2.86 -31.74
CA GLU A 137 -15.98 3.89 -30.73
C GLU A 137 -16.67 3.34 -29.46
N SER A 138 -17.64 2.44 -29.62
CA SER A 138 -18.34 1.82 -28.48
C SER A 138 -17.39 0.98 -27.60
N VAL A 139 -16.38 0.36 -28.20
CA VAL A 139 -15.35 -0.42 -27.49
C VAL A 139 -14.36 0.52 -26.78
N ILE A 140 -14.03 1.66 -27.38
CA ILE A 140 -13.20 2.70 -26.76
C ILE A 140 -13.87 3.22 -25.49
N GLU A 141 -15.14 3.61 -25.57
CA GLU A 141 -15.89 4.12 -24.42
C GLU A 141 -16.07 3.06 -23.32
N ASN A 142 -16.28 1.80 -23.70
CA ASN A 142 -16.27 0.68 -22.74
C ASN A 142 -14.90 0.50 -22.06
N THR A 143 -13.81 0.64 -22.81
CA THR A 143 -12.44 0.50 -22.31
C THR A 143 -12.10 1.61 -21.33
N ILE A 144 -12.50 2.86 -21.62
CA ILE A 144 -12.33 4.01 -20.72
C ILE A 144 -13.08 3.79 -19.40
N ARG A 145 -14.33 3.32 -19.46
CA ARG A 145 -15.10 2.97 -18.26
C ARG A 145 -14.42 1.86 -17.45
N MET A 146 -13.90 0.84 -18.12
CA MET A 146 -13.16 -0.25 -17.49
C MET A 146 -11.91 0.27 -16.76
N TYR A 147 -11.08 1.10 -17.39
CA TYR A 147 -9.91 1.70 -16.73
C TYR A 147 -10.27 2.62 -15.55
N ALA A 148 -11.37 3.36 -15.64
CA ALA A 148 -11.83 4.19 -14.53
C ALA A 148 -12.20 3.35 -13.31
N VAL A 149 -12.97 2.28 -13.50
CA VAL A 149 -13.32 1.31 -12.45
C VAL A 149 -12.07 0.64 -11.89
N GLU A 150 -11.15 0.22 -12.75
CA GLU A 150 -9.90 -0.42 -12.33
C GLU A 150 -9.06 0.51 -11.44
N LEU A 151 -8.96 1.79 -11.78
CA LEU A 151 -8.21 2.76 -10.96
C LEU A 151 -8.81 2.93 -9.56
N GLU A 152 -10.14 2.91 -9.44
CA GLU A 152 -10.82 2.93 -8.14
C GLU A 152 -10.55 1.66 -7.33
N GLN A 153 -10.60 0.50 -7.97
CA GLN A 153 -10.32 -0.79 -7.34
C GLN A 153 -8.86 -0.86 -6.84
N LEU A 154 -7.89 -0.51 -7.68
CA LEU A 154 -6.47 -0.45 -7.30
C LEU A 154 -6.24 0.53 -6.15
N SER A 155 -6.94 1.67 -6.15
CA SER A 155 -6.84 2.64 -5.05
C SER A 155 -7.39 2.07 -3.73
N ARG A 156 -8.49 1.31 -3.77
CA ARG A 156 -9.03 0.61 -2.59
C ARG A 156 -8.08 -0.49 -2.11
N LEU A 157 -7.52 -1.27 -3.02
CA LEU A 157 -6.53 -2.30 -2.70
C LEU A 157 -5.29 -1.69 -2.04
N ALA A 158 -4.80 -0.55 -2.54
CA ALA A 158 -3.63 0.13 -1.97
C ALA A 158 -3.88 0.59 -0.51
N ARG A 159 -5.06 1.15 -0.23
CA ARG A 159 -5.44 1.52 1.15
C ARG A 159 -5.57 0.29 2.06
N GLY A 160 -6.26 -0.76 1.59
CA GLY A 160 -6.39 -2.01 2.33
C GLY A 160 -5.03 -2.67 2.61
N ALA A 161 -4.13 -2.68 1.62
CA ALA A 161 -2.79 -3.24 1.75
C ALA A 161 -1.95 -2.49 2.77
N ARG A 162 -2.12 -1.17 2.87
CA ARG A 162 -1.47 -0.35 3.90
C ARG A 162 -1.97 -0.72 5.29
N LEU A 163 -3.29 -0.76 5.48
CA LEU A 163 -3.90 -1.13 6.77
C LEU A 163 -3.48 -2.52 7.25
N VAL A 164 -3.47 -3.51 6.35
CA VAL A 164 -3.05 -4.88 6.67
C VAL A 164 -1.55 -4.93 7.01
N THR A 165 -0.71 -4.22 6.24
CA THR A 165 0.72 -4.14 6.52
C THR A 165 0.98 -3.50 7.88
N ASP A 166 0.35 -2.37 8.17
CA ASP A 166 0.51 -1.66 9.45
C ASP A 166 0.09 -2.57 10.62
N ALA A 167 -1.02 -3.32 10.49
CA ALA A 167 -1.44 -4.29 11.50
C ALA A 167 -0.44 -5.44 11.71
N LEU A 168 0.17 -5.96 10.63
CA LEU A 168 1.23 -6.98 10.70
C LEU A 168 2.47 -6.45 11.43
N LEU A 169 2.84 -5.19 11.21
CA LEU A 169 4.00 -4.58 11.85
C LEU A 169 3.77 -4.27 13.33
N VAL A 170 2.57 -3.82 13.71
CA VAL A 170 2.23 -3.59 15.13
C VAL A 170 2.25 -4.88 15.93
N ASN A 171 1.77 -5.99 15.36
CA ASN A 171 1.77 -7.28 16.06
C ASN A 171 3.13 -8.00 16.02
N ALA A 172 3.99 -7.66 15.06
CA ALA A 172 5.36 -8.19 14.96
C ALA A 172 6.32 -7.61 16.01
N VAL A 173 5.92 -6.59 16.80
CA VAL A 173 6.71 -6.08 17.93
C VAL A 173 6.27 -6.82 19.22
N PRO A 174 6.97 -7.89 19.64
CA PRO A 174 6.71 -8.54 20.91
C PRO A 174 7.16 -7.62 22.05
N GLY A 175 6.24 -6.81 22.57
CA GLY A 175 6.48 -5.93 23.72
C GLY A 175 5.46 -4.81 23.90
N ALA A 176 4.79 -4.37 22.84
CA ALA A 176 3.89 -3.22 22.91
C ALA A 176 2.53 -3.49 23.59
N ARG A 177 2.18 -4.76 23.86
CA ARG A 177 0.87 -5.15 24.44
C ARG A 177 0.89 -5.40 25.95
N ARG A 178 1.99 -5.07 26.65
CA ARG A 178 2.05 -5.04 28.12
C ARG A 178 2.57 -3.67 28.58
N ARG A 179 1.65 -2.77 28.92
CA ARG A 179 1.76 -1.81 30.03
C ARG A 179 0.42 -1.15 30.29
#